data_AF-A0A543E9Q5-F1
#
_entry.id   AF-A0A543E9Q5-F1
#
_cell.length_a   1.000
_cell.length_b   1.000
_cell.length_c   1.000
_cell.angle_alpha   90.00
_cell.angle_beta   90.00
_cell.angle_gamma   90.00
#
_symmetry.space_group_name_H-M   'P 1'
#
loop_
_entity.id
_entity.type
_entity.pdbx_description
1 polymer ?
#
loop_
_entity_poly.entity_id
_entity_poly.type
_entity_poly.pdbx_seq_one_letter_code
_entity_poly.pdbx_strand_id
1 'polypeptide(L)' 'MKVNELKIDQQIIINGFTYSYKGQNKVRMKGFWAQKIVFKGVDVVGEKLFDLSVGTRELKESGKSYELK' A
#
# COMPACT_ATOMS: atom_id res chain seq x y z
N MET A 1 4.85 -3.55 -12.71
CA MET A 1 5.02 -4.19 -11.37
C MET A 1 3.67 -4.15 -10.67
N LYS A 2 3.26 -5.24 -10.04
CA LYS A 2 2.01 -5.33 -9.26
C LYS A 2 2.25 -4.97 -7.80
N VAL A 3 1.18 -4.61 -7.08
CA VAL A 3 1.26 -4.31 -5.64
C VAL A 3 1.82 -5.49 -4.84
N ASN A 4 1.45 -6.73 -5.16
CA ASN A 4 1.95 -7.93 -4.47
C ASN A 4 3.42 -8.24 -4.73
N GLU A 5 4.04 -7.60 -5.72
CA GLU A 5 5.46 -7.76 -6.06
C GLU A 5 6.33 -6.74 -5.32
N LEU A 6 5.73 -5.81 -4.56
CA LEU A 6 6.45 -4.85 -3.74
C LEU A 6 7.23 -5.55 -2.62
N LYS A 7 8.46 -5.11 -2.41
CA LYS A 7 9.25 -5.52 -1.24
C LYS A 7 8.77 -4.79 0.00
N ILE A 8 8.88 -5.42 1.16
CA ILE A 8 8.65 -4.75 2.44
C ILE A 8 9.53 -3.52 2.52
N ASP A 9 8.95 -2.44 3.02
CA ASP A 9 9.47 -1.09 3.15
C ASP A 9 9.70 -0.31 1.84
N GLN A 10 9.44 -0.92 0.68
CA GLN A 10 9.51 -0.24 -0.61
C GLN A 10 8.55 0.95 -0.64
N GLN A 11 9.07 2.10 -1.06
CA GLN A 11 8.31 3.34 -1.12
C GLN A 11 7.58 3.47 -2.46
N ILE A 12 6.31 3.86 -2.38
CA ILE A 12 5.45 4.17 -3.51
C ILE A 12 4.69 5.46 -3.24
N ILE A 13 4.16 6.05 -4.31
CA ILE A 13 3.29 7.21 -4.25
C ILE A 13 1.83 6.73 -4.30
N ILE A 14 1.01 7.19 -3.36
CA ILE A 14 -0.42 6.93 -3.33
C ILE A 14 -1.11 8.27 -3.21
N ASN A 15 -1.92 8.65 -4.21
CA ASN A 15 -2.60 9.94 -4.25
C ASN A 15 -1.68 11.15 -3.98
N GLY A 16 -0.45 11.13 -4.53
CA GLY A 16 0.52 12.22 -4.37
C GLY A 16 1.33 12.22 -3.07
N PHE A 17 1.10 11.27 -2.16
CA PHE A 17 1.88 11.15 -0.92
C PHE A 17 2.75 9.90 -0.91
N THR A 18 3.90 9.97 -0.24
CA THR A 18 4.83 8.85 -0.09
C THR A 18 4.36 7.89 1.00
N TYR A 19 4.26 6.61 0.63
CA TYR A 19 3.98 5.52 1.55
C TYR A 19 4.98 4.38 1.41
N SER A 20 5.22 3.68 2.50
CA SER A 20 6.07 2.49 2.57
C SER A 20 5.20 1.24 2.68
N TYR A 21 5.41 0.26 1.80
CA TYR A 21 4.67 -0.99 1.79
C TYR A 21 5.02 -1.87 3.00
N LYS A 22 4.02 -2.32 3.74
CA LYS A 22 4.18 -3.16 4.94
C LYS A 22 3.66 -4.59 4.77
N GLY A 23 3.26 -4.97 3.55
CA GLY A 23 2.71 -6.30 3.28
C GLY A 23 1.23 -6.42 3.60
N GLN A 24 0.77 -7.67 3.73
CA GLN A 24 -0.59 -8.00 4.10
C GLN A 24 -0.67 -8.30 5.60
N ASN A 25 -1.44 -7.51 6.35
CA ASN A 25 -1.63 -7.70 7.79
C ASN A 25 -3.10 -7.93 8.13
N LYS A 26 -3.35 -8.66 9.21
CA LYS A 26 -4.67 -8.68 9.85
C LYS A 26 -4.85 -7.38 10.64
N VAL A 27 -5.81 -6.57 10.23
CA VAL A 27 -6.13 -5.29 10.87
C VAL A 27 -7.47 -5.39 11.55
N ARG A 28 -7.56 -4.85 12.78
CA ARG A 28 -8.81 -4.78 13.52
C ARG A 28 -9.68 -3.67 12.93
N MET A 29 -10.81 -4.07 12.35
CA MET A 29 -11.86 -3.17 11.92
C MET A 29 -12.97 -3.13 12.98
N LYS A 30 -13.94 -2.23 12.81
CA LYS A 30 -15.06 -2.08 13.76
C LYS A 30 -15.91 -3.36 13.76
N GLY A 31 -15.66 -4.23 14.75
CA GLY A 31 -16.43 -5.47 14.99
C GLY A 31 -15.85 -6.74 14.38
N PHE A 32 -14.76 -6.68 13.61
CA PHE A 32 -14.14 -7.87 13.00
C PHE A 32 -12.67 -7.63 12.63
N TRP A 33 -11.94 -8.71 12.35
CA TRP A 33 -10.58 -8.65 11.81
C TRP A 33 -10.62 -8.93 10.31
N ALA A 34 -9.89 -8.14 9.52
CA ALA A 34 -9.78 -8.34 8.08
C ALA A 34 -8.31 -8.31 7.65
N GLN A 35 -7.98 -9.14 6.66
CA GLN A 35 -6.67 -9.10 6.03
C GLN A 35 -6.65 -7.98 5.00
N LYS A 36 -5.70 -7.05 5.14
CA LYS A 36 -5.57 -5.85 4.29
C LYS A 36 -4.11 -5.70 3.86
N ILE A 37 -3.91 -5.11 2.69
CA ILE A 37 -2.61 -4.59 2.27
C ILE A 37 -2.38 -3.28 3.01
N VAL A 38 -1.23 -3.15 3.66
CA VAL A 38 -0.91 -2.02 4.53
C VAL A 38 0.21 -1.18 3.92
N PHE A 39 -0.03 0.12 3.88
CA PHE A 39 0.94 1.13 3.48
C PHE A 39 1.05 2.15 4.61
N LYS A 40 2.26 2.34 5.14
CA LYS A 40 2.52 3.31 6.20
C LYS A 40 2.98 4.64 5.60
N GLY A 41 2.37 5.75 6.00
CA GLY A 41 2.80 7.07 5.54
C GLY A 41 4.25 7.36 5.95
N VAL A 42 5.04 7.88 5.01
CA VAL A 42 6.41 8.34 5.29
C VAL A 42 6.37 9.82 5.67
N ASP A 43 5.78 10.64 4.80
CA ASP A 43 5.66 12.10 4.98
C ASP A 43 4.25 12.52 5.46
N VAL A 44 3.41 11.55 5.79
CA VAL A 44 2.03 11.77 6.24
C VAL A 44 1.70 10.91 7.45
N VAL A 45 0.87 11.44 8.35
CA VAL A 45 0.40 10.70 9.52
C VAL A 45 -0.68 9.71 9.09
N GLY A 46 -0.43 8.43 9.35
CA GLY A 46 -1.43 7.37 9.23
C GLY A 46 -1.03 6.23 8.29
N GLU A 47 -1.97 5.32 8.10
CA GLU A 47 -1.82 4.14 7.24
C GLU A 47 -2.93 4.12 6.19
N LYS A 48 -2.59 3.65 5.00
CA LYS A 48 -3.55 3.30 3.96
C LYS A 48 -3.73 1.79 3.95
N LEU A 49 -4.99 1.39 4.10
CA LEU A 49 -5.39 0.00 4.09
C LEU A 49 -6.16 -0.27 2.79
N PHE A 50 -5.73 -1.27 2.04
CA PHE A 50 -6.42 -1.71 0.83
C PHE A 50 -6.87 -3.16 0.97
N ASP A 51 -7.92 -3.51 0.24
CA ASP A 51 -8.33 -4.90 0.08
C ASP A 51 -7.29 -5.71 -0.70
N LEU A 52 -7.29 -7.02 -0.49
CA LEU A 52 -6.36 -7.94 -1.15
C LEU A 52 -6.49 -7.94 -2.68
N SER A 53 -7.66 -7.56 -3.20
CA SER A 53 -7.91 -7.39 -4.63
C SER A 53 -7.04 -6.30 -5.26
N VAL A 54 -6.58 -5.31 -4.50
CA VAL A 54 -5.65 -4.29 -4.97
C VAL A 54 -4.26 -4.88 -5.22
N GLY A 55 -3.95 -6.02 -4.60
CA GLY A 55 -2.68 -6.71 -4.74
C GLY A 55 -2.31 -7.08 -6.19
N THR A 56 -3.31 -7.36 -7.02
CA THR A 56 -3.13 -7.73 -8.43
C THR A 56 -3.09 -6.52 -9.36
N ARG A 57 -3.39 -5.31 -8.88
CA ARG A 57 -3.32 -4.09 -9.68
C ARG A 57 -1.88 -3.77 -10.07
N GLU A 58 -1.74 -3.27 -11.28
CA GLU A 58 -0.47 -2.75 -11.77
C GLU A 58 -0.20 -1.37 -11.18
N LEU A 59 1.01 -1.19 -10.70
CA LEU A 59 1.57 0.11 -10.33
C LEU A 59 2.02 0.82 -11.60
N LYS A 60 1.68 2.10 -11.69
CA LYS A 60 2.14 2.96 -12.78
C LYS A 60 3.54 3.47 -12.44
N GLU A 61 4.48 3.30 -13.36
CA GLU A 61 5.79 3.93 -13.23
C GLU A 61 5.68 5.44 -13.53
N SER A 62 6.18 6.27 -12.63
CA SER A 62 6.20 7.73 -12.76
C SER A 62 7.59 8.23 -12.38
N GLY A 63 8.45 8.42 -13.39
CA GLY A 63 9.83 8.83 -13.21
C GLY A 63 10.65 7.77 -12.47
N LYS A 64 11.07 8.06 -11.24
CA LYS A 64 11.85 7.15 -10.37
C LYS A 64 10.98 6.43 -9.33
N SER A 65 9.67 6.61 -9.37
CA SER A 65 8.75 6.12 -8.33
C SER A 65 7.59 5.34 -8.95
N TYR A 66 7.02 4.43 -8.17
CA TYR A 66 5.80 3.71 -8.54
C TYR A 66 4.59 4.41 -7.92
N GLU A 67 3.51 4.56 -8.68
CA GLU A 67 2.29 5.21 -8.28
C GLU A 67 1.11 4.22 -8.30
N LEU A 68 0.34 4.19 -7.21
CA LEU A 68 -0.94 3.48 -7.12
C LEU A 68 -2.07 4.51 -7.26
N LYS A 69 -2.82 4.43 -8.37
CA LYS A 69 -4.03 5.23 -8.64
C LYS A 69 -5.31 4.41 -8.42
#